data_AF-A0A0M4QK31-F1
#
_entry.id   AF-A0A0M4QK31-F1
#
_cell.length_a   1.000
_cell.length_b   1.000
_cell.length_c   1.000
_cell.angle_alpha   90.00
_cell.angle_beta   90.00
_cell.angle_gamma   90.00
#
_symmetry.space_group_name_H-M   'P 1'
#
loop_
_entity.id
_entity.type
_entity.pdbx_description
1 polymer ?
#
loop_
_entity_poly.entity_id
_entity_poly.type
_entity_poly.pdbx_seq_one_letter_code
_entity_poly.pdbx_strand_id
1 'polypeptide(L)'
;MARELGPVAMPDDVAARMRARLVLEVSREAPGPARVEATAGARRAPWSTLVLAAAALVVAGVGLAALLPTAPTVVPVAGTAPEELRSAAAGAAAPVGALDDPARVRACLTAAGAARPDAPFLAARPHAVDGRPAVLLVLGAPERGRYRLVVVPPDCGSGSARVLAETTTGTTTG
;
A
#
# COMPACT_ATOMS: atom_id res chain seq x y z
N MET A 1 18.88 -22.73 -32.85
CA MET A 1 18.96 -21.32 -33.31
C MET A 1 17.69 -20.63 -32.85
N ALA A 2 17.77 -19.73 -31.87
CA ALA A 2 16.61 -19.03 -31.32
C ALA A 2 16.32 -17.79 -32.18
N ARG A 3 15.10 -17.65 -32.69
CA ARG A 3 14.63 -16.44 -33.36
C ARG A 3 14.37 -15.39 -32.28
N GLU A 4 15.18 -14.33 -32.23
CA GLU A 4 14.80 -13.11 -31.51
C GLU A 4 13.52 -12.55 -32.14
N LEU A 5 12.44 -12.57 -31.36
CA LEU A 5 11.22 -11.88 -31.72
C LEU A 5 11.43 -10.41 -31.36
N GLY A 6 11.57 -9.56 -32.38
CA GLY A 6 11.59 -8.11 -32.20
C GLY A 6 10.30 -7.61 -31.52
N PRO A 7 10.29 -6.36 -31.01
CA PRO A 7 9.14 -5.80 -30.32
C PRO A 7 7.90 -5.84 -31.24
N VAL A 8 6.85 -6.51 -30.77
CA VAL A 8 5.56 -6.56 -31.48
C VAL A 8 4.88 -5.20 -31.31
N ALA A 9 4.73 -4.47 -32.42
CA ALA A 9 3.96 -3.23 -32.43
C ALA A 9 2.48 -3.54 -32.15
N MET A 10 1.93 -2.91 -31.12
CA MET A 10 0.51 -3.03 -30.77
C MET A 10 -0.32 -2.26 -31.82
N PRO A 11 -1.37 -2.87 -32.41
CA PRO A 11 -2.30 -2.18 -33.28
C PRO A 11 -3.04 -1.02 -32.56
N ASP A 12 -3.25 0.09 -33.26
CA ASP A 12 -3.84 1.30 -32.68
C ASP A 12 -5.28 1.08 -32.16
N ASP A 13 -6.05 0.19 -32.79
CA ASP A 13 -7.41 -0.14 -32.37
C ASP A 13 -7.44 -0.86 -31.01
N VAL A 14 -6.45 -1.74 -30.78
CA VAL A 14 -6.28 -2.44 -29.51
C VAL A 14 -5.86 -1.46 -28.43
N ALA A 15 -4.90 -0.59 -28.72
CA ALA A 15 -4.46 0.46 -27.80
C ALA A 15 -5.61 1.42 -27.44
N ALA A 16 -6.41 1.82 -28.42
CA ALA A 16 -7.59 2.67 -28.21
C ALA A 16 -8.63 1.98 -27.31
N ARG A 17 -8.89 0.68 -27.52
CA ARG A 17 -9.83 -0.09 -26.71
C ARG A 17 -9.36 -0.23 -25.26
N MET A 18 -8.06 -0.46 -25.02
CA MET A 18 -7.51 -0.52 -23.67
C MET A 18 -7.62 0.82 -22.95
N ARG A 19 -7.25 1.93 -23.62
CA ARG A 19 -7.37 3.28 -23.06
C ARG A 19 -8.82 3.63 -22.71
N ALA A 20 -9.77 3.29 -23.58
CA ALA A 20 -11.19 3.53 -23.32
C ALA A 20 -11.69 2.79 -22.07
N ARG A 21 -11.24 1.55 -21.84
CA ARG A 21 -11.59 0.79 -20.63
C ARG A 21 -10.95 1.40 -19.38
N LEU A 22 -9.69 1.82 -19.47
CA LEU A 22 -8.99 2.44 -18.36
C LEU A 22 -9.66 3.75 -17.91
N VAL A 23 -10.09 4.59 -18.86
CA VAL A 23 -10.81 5.84 -18.58
C VAL A 23 -12.14 5.57 -17.85
N LEU A 24 -12.85 4.50 -18.23
CA LEU A 24 -14.08 4.09 -17.54
C LEU A 24 -13.84 3.61 -16.11
N GLU A 25 -12.74 2.90 -15.86
CA GLU A 25 -12.37 2.46 -14.51
C GLU A 25 -11.96 3.65 -13.63
N VAL A 26 -11.11 4.54 -14.14
CA VAL A 26 -10.71 5.78 -13.43
C VAL A 26 -11.92 6.66 -13.12
N SER A 27 -12.90 6.73 -14.02
CA SER A 27 -14.10 7.55 -13.83
C SER A 27 -15.09 6.93 -12.83
N ARG A 28 -15.05 5.60 -12.63
CA ARG A 28 -15.84 4.92 -11.59
C ARG A 28 -15.24 5.09 -10.20
N GLU A 29 -13.94 5.33 -10.12
CA GLU A 29 -13.22 5.55 -8.86
C GLU A 29 -13.29 7.01 -8.38
N ALA A 30 -13.83 7.91 -9.20
CA ALA A 30 -14.10 9.28 -8.78
C ALA A 30 -15.26 9.32 -7.76
N PRO A 31 -15.05 9.83 -6.53
CA PRO A 31 -16.14 10.04 -5.59
C PRO A 31 -17.09 11.10 -6.16
N GLY A 32 -18.35 10.72 -6.35
CA GLY A 32 -19.37 11.59 -6.90
C GLY A 32 -19.57 12.87 -6.08
N PRO A 33 -19.94 14.01 -6.70
CA PRO A 33 -20.28 15.21 -5.97
C PRO A 33 -21.58 14.99 -5.18
N ALA A 34 -21.49 15.11 -3.86
CA ALA A 34 -22.64 15.14 -2.98
C ALA A 34 -23.57 16.29 -3.40
N ARG A 35 -24.74 15.91 -3.90
CA ARG A 35 -25.86 16.79 -4.24
C ARG A 35 -26.41 17.38 -2.94
N VAL A 36 -26.09 18.63 -2.65
CA VAL A 36 -26.73 19.39 -1.57
C VAL A 36 -28.02 19.98 -2.15
N GLU A 37 -29.14 19.30 -1.93
CA GLU A 37 -30.47 19.89 -2.15
C GLU A 37 -30.71 20.97 -1.08
N ALA A 38 -30.67 22.22 -1.53
CA ALA A 38 -31.06 23.39 -0.76
C ALA A 38 -32.59 23.42 -0.65
N THR A 39 -33.11 23.22 0.55
CA THR A 39 -34.51 23.49 0.88
C THR A 39 -34.72 25.00 1.02
N ALA A 40 -35.61 25.54 0.19
CA ALA A 40 -36.07 26.92 0.26
C ALA A 40 -37.09 27.10 1.40
N GLY A 41 -37.07 28.25 2.08
CA GLY A 41 -38.26 28.73 2.80
C GLY A 41 -38.06 29.63 4.02
N ALA A 42 -38.20 30.94 3.78
CA ALA A 42 -38.96 31.91 4.60
C ALA A 42 -38.48 32.33 6.02
N ARG A 43 -37.93 33.55 6.05
CA ARG A 43 -38.27 34.73 6.90
C ARG A 43 -38.83 34.56 8.35
N ARG A 44 -38.04 35.18 9.24
CA ARG A 44 -38.32 35.97 10.48
C ARG A 44 -38.28 35.27 11.86
N ALA A 45 -37.41 35.87 12.69
CA ALA A 45 -37.22 35.91 14.15
C ALA A 45 -38.45 35.64 15.05
N PRO A 46 -38.33 35.41 16.39
CA PRO A 46 -37.23 35.82 17.29
C PRO A 46 -36.83 34.86 18.42
N TRP A 47 -35.79 35.29 19.13
CA TRP A 47 -35.28 34.89 20.45
C TRP A 47 -36.27 34.17 21.37
N SER A 48 -35.87 33.02 21.92
CA SER A 48 -35.40 32.91 23.31
C SER A 48 -35.35 31.45 23.81
N THR A 49 -34.28 31.18 24.56
CA THR A 49 -34.08 30.15 25.60
C THR A 49 -33.99 28.66 25.23
N LEU A 50 -32.76 28.14 25.48
CA LEU A 50 -32.41 26.91 26.21
C LEU A 50 -33.05 25.59 25.79
N VAL A 51 -32.23 24.64 25.30
CA VAL A 51 -32.02 23.29 25.89
C VAL A 51 -30.74 22.68 25.28
N LEU A 52 -30.00 21.95 26.12
CA LEU A 52 -28.76 21.21 25.91
C LEU A 52 -28.61 20.49 24.54
N ALA A 53 -27.41 20.55 23.95
CA ALA A 53 -26.69 19.38 23.44
C ALA A 53 -25.24 19.72 23.06
N ALA A 54 -24.32 18.87 23.53
CA ALA A 54 -22.91 18.87 23.20
C ALA A 54 -22.67 18.53 21.71
N ALA A 55 -21.73 19.22 21.06
CA ALA A 55 -20.78 18.63 20.11
C ALA A 55 -19.79 19.70 19.61
N ALA A 56 -18.52 19.29 19.58
CA ALA A 56 -17.38 20.06 19.12
C ALA A 56 -17.47 20.43 17.63
N LEU A 57 -17.04 21.64 17.29
CA LEU A 57 -16.61 21.98 15.93
C LEU A 57 -15.28 22.72 15.99
N VAL A 58 -14.24 21.98 15.62
CA VAL A 58 -12.93 22.50 15.24
C VAL A 58 -13.12 23.30 13.96
N VAL A 59 -12.97 24.61 14.05
CA VAL A 59 -13.00 25.52 12.91
C VAL A 59 -11.56 25.76 12.43
N ALA A 60 -11.43 25.74 11.10
CA ALA A 60 -10.39 26.37 10.29
C ALA A 60 -8.99 25.72 10.28
N GLY A 61 -8.74 24.98 9.20
CA GLY A 61 -7.42 24.59 8.76
C GLY A 61 -7.36 24.19 7.28
N VAL A 62 -8.18 24.79 6.41
CA VAL A 62 -8.08 24.60 4.95
C VAL A 62 -7.51 25.88 4.35
N GLY A 63 -6.20 25.90 4.13
CA GLY A 63 -5.55 27.07 3.53
C GLY A 63 -4.07 26.95 3.21
N LEU A 64 -3.36 25.88 3.60
CA LEU A 64 -1.92 25.81 3.38
C LEU A 64 -1.35 24.38 3.21
N ALA A 65 -1.98 23.54 2.38
CA ALA A 65 -1.53 22.15 2.17
C ALA A 65 -0.90 21.88 0.79
N ALA A 66 -0.39 22.90 0.09
CA ALA A 66 0.30 22.74 -1.19
C ALA A 66 1.80 22.38 -1.07
N LEU A 67 2.26 21.98 0.12
CA LEU A 67 3.67 21.66 0.41
C LEU A 67 3.88 20.30 1.10
N LEU A 68 2.86 19.45 1.20
CA LEU A 68 3.05 18.14 1.83
C LEU A 68 3.60 17.12 0.84
N PRO A 69 4.66 16.37 1.21
CA PRO A 69 5.13 15.25 0.42
C PRO A 69 3.98 14.26 0.27
N THR A 70 3.76 13.77 -0.94
CA THR A 70 2.85 12.66 -1.23
C THR A 70 3.25 11.47 -0.35
N ALA A 71 2.57 11.31 0.79
CA ALA A 71 2.71 10.13 1.62
C ALA A 71 2.29 8.94 0.75
N PRO A 72 3.10 7.87 0.67
CA PRO A 72 2.76 6.73 -0.14
C PRO A 72 1.40 6.20 0.32
N THR A 73 0.46 6.10 -0.62
CA THR A 73 -0.84 5.48 -0.41
C THR A 73 -0.61 4.03 0.03
N VAL A 74 -0.72 3.79 1.33
CA VAL A 74 -0.72 2.44 1.91
C VAL A 74 -2.01 1.78 1.44
N VAL A 75 -1.93 0.93 0.43
CA VAL A 75 -3.05 0.04 0.06
C VAL A 75 -3.18 -0.97 1.20
N PRO A 76 -4.27 -0.94 1.99
CA PRO A 76 -4.37 -1.75 3.19
C PRO A 76 -4.67 -3.20 2.80
N VAL A 77 -3.64 -4.03 2.71
CA VAL A 77 -3.80 -5.48 2.80
C VAL A 77 -3.69 -5.81 4.29
N ALA A 78 -4.82 -6.15 4.91
CA ALA A 78 -4.99 -6.14 6.36
C ALA A 78 -4.78 -7.54 6.99
N GLY A 79 -3.60 -8.11 6.86
CA GLY A 79 -3.38 -9.44 7.45
C GLY A 79 -1.95 -9.95 7.46
N THR A 80 -1.70 -10.85 8.41
CA THR A 80 -0.54 -11.74 8.47
C THR A 80 -0.80 -13.09 7.79
N ALA A 81 -2.02 -13.29 7.28
CA ALA A 81 -2.43 -14.52 6.62
C ALA A 81 -1.57 -14.80 5.38
N PRO A 82 -1.16 -16.06 5.14
CA PRO A 82 -0.25 -16.38 4.04
C PRO A 82 -0.73 -15.89 2.68
N GLU A 83 -2.02 -16.04 2.39
CA GLU A 83 -2.67 -15.65 1.12
C GLU A 83 -2.58 -14.14 0.89
N GLU A 84 -2.84 -13.35 1.94
CA GLU A 84 -2.74 -11.89 1.91
C GLU A 84 -1.31 -11.44 1.62
N LEU A 85 -0.31 -12.11 2.22
CA LEU A 85 1.09 -11.83 1.94
C LEU A 85 1.45 -12.14 0.47
N ARG A 86 0.90 -13.21 -0.12
CA ARG A 86 1.15 -13.54 -1.54
C ARG A 86 0.53 -12.50 -2.47
N SER A 87 -0.71 -12.10 -2.19
CA SER A 87 -1.42 -11.05 -2.93
C SER A 87 -0.68 -9.71 -2.84
N ALA A 88 -0.21 -9.36 -1.63
CA ALA A 88 0.62 -8.18 -1.42
C ALA A 88 1.95 -8.28 -2.19
N ALA A 89 2.58 -9.45 -2.29
CA ALA A 89 3.84 -9.58 -3.05
C ALA A 89 3.69 -9.35 -4.56
N ALA A 90 2.54 -9.69 -5.16
CA ALA A 90 2.32 -9.65 -6.62
C ALA A 90 2.36 -8.24 -7.26
N GLY A 91 2.23 -7.17 -6.46
CA GLY A 91 2.25 -5.77 -6.93
C GLY A 91 3.54 -5.00 -6.65
N ALA A 92 4.69 -5.68 -6.52
CA ALA A 92 5.93 -5.06 -6.03
C ALA A 92 6.55 -4.05 -6.99
N ALA A 93 6.23 -2.76 -6.81
CA ALA A 93 6.93 -1.65 -7.41
C ALA A 93 7.33 -0.62 -6.36
N ALA A 94 8.62 -0.30 -6.34
CA ALA A 94 9.35 0.70 -5.57
C ALA A 94 9.71 0.37 -4.10
N PRO A 95 10.95 0.69 -3.70
CA PRO A 95 11.46 0.49 -2.35
C PRO A 95 10.91 1.52 -1.34
N VAL A 96 10.97 1.18 -0.04
CA VAL A 96 10.35 1.96 1.06
C VAL A 96 11.36 2.40 2.11
N GLY A 97 11.65 3.71 2.12
CA GLY A 97 12.26 4.41 3.25
C GLY A 97 13.60 3.83 3.72
N ALA A 98 13.79 3.68 5.02
CA ALA A 98 15.04 3.18 5.61
C ALA A 98 15.34 1.69 5.33
N LEU A 99 14.37 0.95 4.79
CA LEU A 99 14.50 -0.46 4.39
C LEU A 99 14.76 -0.63 2.88
N ASP A 100 15.16 0.45 2.22
CA ASP A 100 15.72 0.47 0.86
C ASP A 100 17.14 -0.11 0.82
N ASP A 101 17.91 0.07 1.91
CA ASP A 101 19.28 -0.42 2.05
C ASP A 101 19.30 -1.91 2.46
N PRO A 102 19.83 -2.82 1.61
CA PRO A 102 19.90 -4.25 1.91
C PRO A 102 20.76 -4.57 3.14
N ALA A 103 21.74 -3.72 3.50
CA ALA A 103 22.53 -3.91 4.72
C ALA A 103 21.68 -3.67 5.98
N ARG A 104 20.79 -2.67 5.94
CA ARG A 104 19.82 -2.40 7.03
C ARG A 104 18.79 -3.50 7.15
N VAL A 105 18.28 -4.00 6.02
CA VAL A 105 17.36 -5.15 5.99
C VAL A 105 18.02 -6.36 6.65
N ARG A 106 19.27 -6.67 6.30
CA ARG A 106 20.02 -7.77 6.91
C ARG A 106 20.17 -7.58 8.42
N ALA A 107 20.61 -6.40 8.86
CA ALA A 107 20.77 -6.10 10.29
C ALA A 107 19.43 -6.24 11.06
N CYS A 108 18.33 -5.77 10.47
CA CYS A 108 16.98 -5.96 11.00
C CYS A 108 16.63 -7.44 11.13
N LEU A 109 16.83 -8.24 10.08
CA LEU A 109 16.51 -9.67 10.08
C LEU A 109 17.37 -10.45 11.08
N THR A 110 18.65 -10.11 11.21
CA THR A 110 19.56 -10.70 12.22
C THR A 110 19.08 -10.37 13.63
N ALA A 111 18.76 -9.10 13.91
CA ALA A 111 18.27 -8.68 15.22
C ALA A 111 16.88 -9.27 15.55
N ALA A 112 16.04 -9.50 14.53
CA ALA A 112 14.74 -10.12 14.66
C ALA A 112 14.79 -11.65 14.81
N GLY A 113 15.97 -12.28 14.70
CA GLY A 113 16.13 -13.73 14.79
C GLY A 113 15.54 -14.50 13.60
N ALA A 114 15.48 -13.88 12.42
CA ALA A 114 14.94 -14.52 11.22
C ALA A 114 15.78 -15.73 10.79
N ALA A 115 15.15 -16.82 10.36
CA ALA A 115 15.83 -18.08 10.03
C ALA A 115 16.91 -17.98 8.94
N ARG A 116 16.80 -17.00 8.03
CA ARG A 116 17.78 -16.71 6.97
C ARG A 116 17.92 -15.20 6.77
N PRO A 117 18.75 -14.52 7.57
CA PRO A 117 18.89 -13.07 7.48
C PRO A 117 19.72 -12.64 6.26
N ASP A 118 20.58 -13.52 5.74
CA ASP A 118 21.42 -13.27 4.56
C ASP A 118 20.74 -13.61 3.22
N ALA A 119 19.45 -13.95 3.24
CA ALA A 119 18.71 -14.23 2.02
C ALA A 119 18.75 -13.02 1.06
N PRO A 120 18.86 -13.24 -0.26
CA PRO A 120 18.88 -12.16 -1.23
C PRO A 120 17.65 -11.26 -1.07
N PHE A 121 17.85 -9.96 -0.85
CA PHE A 121 16.78 -8.99 -0.80
C PHE A 121 16.32 -8.69 -2.22
N LEU A 122 15.03 -8.87 -2.49
CA LEU A 122 14.46 -8.67 -3.83
C LEU A 122 13.60 -7.40 -3.89
N ALA A 123 12.76 -7.18 -2.87
CA ALA A 123 11.91 -6.00 -2.78
C ALA A 123 11.44 -5.76 -1.34
N ALA A 124 11.08 -4.51 -1.02
CA ALA A 124 10.33 -4.14 0.18
C ALA A 124 9.13 -3.28 -0.22
N ARG A 125 7.99 -3.46 0.45
CA ARG A 125 6.77 -2.67 0.24
C ARG A 125 6.10 -2.31 1.56
N PRO A 126 5.39 -1.17 1.65
CA PRO A 126 4.58 -0.87 2.82
C PRO A 126 3.46 -1.91 2.95
N HIS A 127 3.20 -2.34 4.18
CA HIS A 127 2.14 -3.29 4.54
C HIS A 127 1.48 -2.84 5.84
N ALA A 128 0.31 -3.37 6.18
CA ALA A 128 -0.32 -3.09 7.46
C ALA A 128 -0.64 -4.38 8.20
N VAL A 129 -0.34 -4.43 9.49
CA VAL A 129 -0.72 -5.53 10.38
C VAL A 129 -1.63 -4.98 11.46
N ASP A 130 -2.90 -5.39 11.45
CA ASP A 130 -3.94 -4.88 12.36
C ASP A 130 -4.07 -3.34 12.32
N GLY A 131 -4.00 -2.75 11.12
CA GLY A 131 -4.04 -1.29 10.96
C GLY A 131 -2.78 -0.55 11.41
N ARG A 132 -1.73 -1.25 11.86
CA ARG A 132 -0.43 -0.65 12.20
C ARG A 132 0.52 -0.73 11.00
N PRO A 133 1.32 0.32 10.74
CA PRO A 133 2.28 0.31 9.66
C PRO A 133 3.31 -0.79 9.87
N ALA A 134 3.61 -1.51 8.80
CA ALA A 134 4.59 -2.59 8.71
C ALA A 134 5.25 -2.54 7.34
N VAL A 135 6.29 -3.34 7.15
CA VAL A 135 6.98 -3.48 5.86
C VAL A 135 7.06 -4.95 5.50
N LEU A 136 6.55 -5.27 4.32
CA LEU A 136 6.67 -6.59 3.71
C LEU A 136 7.98 -6.65 2.93
N LEU A 137 8.86 -7.55 3.34
CA LEU A 137 10.11 -7.88 2.68
C LEU A 137 9.94 -9.13 1.83
N VAL A 138 10.35 -9.05 0.57
CA VAL A 138 10.42 -10.17 -0.37
C VAL A 138 11.87 -10.61 -0.48
N LEU A 139 12.16 -11.83 -0.02
CA LEU A 139 13.49 -12.42 0.03
C LEU A 139 13.57 -13.63 -0.89
N GLY A 140 14.74 -13.90 -1.45
CA GLY A 140 15.02 -15.11 -2.20
C GLY A 140 14.99 -16.36 -1.31
N ALA A 141 14.50 -17.47 -1.85
CA ALA A 141 14.67 -18.80 -1.28
C ALA A 141 15.78 -19.58 -2.03
N PRO A 142 16.39 -20.61 -1.42
CA PRO A 142 17.41 -21.43 -2.10
C PRO A 142 16.82 -22.22 -3.27
N GLU A 143 15.54 -22.58 -3.20
CA GLU A 143 14.84 -23.23 -4.30
C GLU A 143 14.47 -22.23 -5.41
N ARG A 144 14.75 -22.58 -6.67
CA ARG A 144 14.34 -21.76 -7.80
C ARG A 144 12.84 -21.56 -7.83
N GLY A 145 12.43 -20.34 -8.16
CA GLY A 145 11.01 -19.95 -8.23
C GLY A 145 10.33 -19.82 -6.87
N ARG A 146 11.08 -19.90 -5.77
CA ARG A 146 10.55 -19.68 -4.42
C ARG A 146 11.02 -18.36 -3.81
N TYR A 147 10.11 -17.78 -3.03
CA TYR A 147 10.31 -16.52 -2.33
C TYR A 147 9.87 -16.67 -0.89
N ARG A 148 10.58 -16.00 0.01
CA ARG A 148 10.24 -15.90 1.42
C ARG A 148 9.74 -14.49 1.69
N LEU A 149 8.54 -14.40 2.23
CA LEU A 149 7.85 -13.16 2.56
C LEU A 149 7.95 -12.96 4.07
N VAL A 150 8.53 -11.85 4.51
CA VAL A 150 8.74 -11.54 5.92
C VAL A 150 8.18 -10.17 6.20
N VAL A 151 7.32 -10.04 7.20
CA VAL A 151 6.79 -8.75 7.63
C VAL A 151 7.53 -8.29 8.89
N VAL A 152 8.04 -7.07 8.86
CA VAL A 152 8.76 -6.43 9.97
C VAL A 152 8.17 -5.06 10.30
N PRO A 153 8.41 -4.50 11.50
CA PRO A 153 8.07 -3.11 11.79
C PRO A 153 8.81 -2.12 10.86
N PRO A 154 8.24 -0.93 10.60
CA PRO A 154 8.87 0.07 9.73
C PRO A 154 10.15 0.65 10.33
N ASP A 155 10.19 0.78 11.66
CA ASP A 155 11.35 1.26 12.42
C ASP A 155 12.28 0.10 12.83
N CYS A 156 12.37 -0.97 12.04
CA CYS A 156 13.13 -2.16 12.41
C CYS A 156 14.60 -1.83 12.70
N GLY A 157 14.95 -1.83 13.98
CA GLY A 157 16.25 -1.44 14.51
C GLY A 157 16.48 -2.02 15.91
N SER A 158 17.51 -1.53 16.60
CA SER A 158 17.85 -1.99 17.95
C SER A 158 16.69 -1.74 18.92
N GLY A 159 16.01 -2.81 19.35
CA GLY A 159 14.90 -2.77 20.30
C GLY A 159 13.50 -2.94 19.71
N SER A 160 13.34 -2.83 18.39
CA SER A 160 12.05 -3.00 17.68
C SER A 160 12.06 -4.17 16.69
N ALA A 161 13.24 -4.72 16.39
CA ALA A 161 13.42 -5.80 15.44
C ALA A 161 12.68 -7.07 15.88
N ARG A 162 11.64 -7.43 15.13
CA ARG A 162 10.89 -8.67 15.30
C ARG A 162 10.21 -9.08 14.00
N VAL A 163 10.04 -10.37 13.79
CA VAL A 163 9.22 -10.89 12.69
C VAL A 163 7.75 -10.85 13.12
N LEU A 164 6.91 -10.16 12.35
CA LEU A 164 5.47 -10.07 12.57
C LEU A 164 4.73 -11.22 11.91
N ALA A 165 5.17 -11.60 10.72
CA ALA A 165 4.63 -12.70 9.94
C ALA A 165 5.68 -13.21 8.97
N GLU A 166 5.59 -14.50 8.62
CA GLU A 166 6.46 -15.12 7.65
C GLU A 166 5.70 -16.17 6.84
N THR A 167 5.92 -16.18 5.53
CA THR A 167 5.47 -17.27 4.66
C THR A 167 6.44 -17.51 3.51
N THR A 168 6.33 -18.67 2.86
CA THR A 168 7.08 -18.98 1.64
C THR A 168 6.09 -19.20 0.50
N THR A 169 6.42 -18.67 -0.68
CA THR A 169 5.60 -18.73 -1.89
C THR A 169 6.42 -19.25 -3.07
N GLY A 170 5.75 -19.74 -4.11
CA GLY A 170 6.39 -20.28 -5.31
C GLY A 170 5.94 -21.71 -5.63
N THR A 171 5.90 -22.05 -6.91
CA THR A 171 5.58 -23.41 -7.38
C THR A 171 6.87 -24.20 -7.57
N THR A 172 6.93 -25.41 -7.01
CA THR A 172 7.94 -26.38 -7.42
C THR A 172 7.56 -26.85 -8.83
N THR A 173 8.10 -26.22 -9.86
CA THR A 173 8.05 -26.80 -11.20
C THR A 173 9.15 -27.84 -11.27
N GLY A 174 8.77 -29.08 -10.96
CA GLY A 174 9.55 -30.29 -11.22
C GLY A 174 9.14 -30.89 -12.56
#